data_AF-A0A1Y5GFR8-F1
#
_entry.id   AF-A0A1Y5GFR8-F1
#
_cell.length_a   1.000
_cell.length_b   1.000
_cell.length_c   1.000
_cell.angle_alpha   90.00
_cell.angle_beta   90.00
_cell.angle_gamma   90.00
#
_symmetry.space_group_name_H-M   'P 1'
#
loop_
_entity.id
_entity.type
_entity.pdbx_description
1 polymer ?
#
loop_
_entity_poly.entity_id
_entity_poly.type
_entity_poly.pdbx_seq_one_letter_code
_entity_poly.pdbx_strand_id
1 'polypeptide(L)' 'MPGMVVIFVPLVVFLVIVAPLWLILHYWSKNKENKGLSEDDQIVIEEVAQTIEKLSGRINNLEAILDDQHKGWRNHNH' A
#
# COMPACT_ATOMS: atom_id res chain seq x y z
N MET A 1 -47.71 -3.89 -29.81
CA MET A 1 -47.06 -2.56 -29.68
C MET A 1 -45.58 -2.67 -30.08
N PRO A 2 -45.24 -2.53 -31.38
CA PRO A 2 -43.87 -2.71 -31.88
C PRO A 2 -42.91 -1.54 -31.57
N GLY A 3 -43.42 -0.38 -31.15
CA GLY A 3 -42.60 0.79 -30.87
C GLY A 3 -41.64 0.66 -29.68
N MET A 4 -41.96 -0.18 -28.67
CA MET A 4 -41.07 -0.39 -27.52
C MET A 4 -39.75 -1.05 -27.92
N VAL A 5 -39.76 -1.95 -28.91
CA VAL A 5 -38.59 -2.75 -29.29
C VAL A 5 -37.52 -1.90 -29.96
N VAL A 6 -37.94 -0.86 -30.71
CA VAL A 6 -37.05 0.06 -31.42
C VAL A 6 -36.21 0.91 -30.47
N ILE A 7 -36.75 1.25 -29.30
CA ILE A 7 -36.02 2.03 -28.27
C ILE A 7 -35.27 1.09 -27.32
N PHE A 8 -35.84 -0.07 -27.00
CA PHE A 8 -35.26 -1.03 -26.08
C PHE A 8 -33.96 -1.66 -26.60
N VAL A 9 -33.91 -2.04 -27.88
CA VAL A 9 -32.74 -2.73 -28.47
C VAL A 9 -31.47 -1.88 -28.41
N PRO A 10 -31.45 -0.60 -28.86
CA PRO A 10 -30.28 0.26 -28.72
C PRO A 10 -29.85 0.49 -27.27
N LEU A 11 -30.82 0.61 -26.35
CA LEU A 11 -30.57 0.83 -24.92
C LEU A 11 -29.85 -0.37 -24.29
N VAL A 12 -30.30 -1.59 -24.60
CA VAL A 12 -29.66 -2.82 -24.13
C VAL A 12 -28.26 -2.97 -24.72
N VAL A 13 -28.08 -2.73 -26.02
CA VAL A 13 -26.75 -2.79 -26.66
C VAL A 13 -25.79 -1.78 -26.03
N PHE A 14 -26.26 -0.56 -25.75
CA PHE A 14 -25.47 0.45 -25.04
C PHE A 14 -25.05 -0.04 -23.65
N LEU A 15 -25.97 -0.59 -22.86
CA LEU A 15 -25.65 -1.13 -21.53
C LEU A 15 -24.70 -2.33 -21.58
N VAL A 16 -24.84 -3.21 -22.57
CA VAL A 16 -23.96 -4.37 -22.77
C VAL A 16 -22.54 -3.95 -23.13
N ILE A 17 -22.33 -2.75 -23.69
CA ILE A 17 -20.98 -2.22 -23.97
C ILE A 17 -20.46 -1.41 -22.78
N VAL A 18 -21.28 -0.56 -22.20
CA VAL A 18 -20.86 0.35 -21.11
C VAL A 18 -20.61 -0.40 -19.79
N ALA A 19 -21.44 -1.39 -19.45
CA ALA A 19 -21.29 -2.19 -18.24
C ALA A 19 -19.95 -2.96 -18.18
N PRO A 20 -19.50 -3.69 -19.22
CA PRO A 20 -18.19 -4.35 -19.19
C PRO A 20 -17.03 -3.36 -19.24
N LEU A 21 -17.15 -2.22 -19.93
CA LEU A 21 -16.12 -1.16 -19.87
C LEU A 21 -15.96 -0.63 -18.44
N TRP A 22 -17.07 -0.40 -17.74
CA TRP A 22 -17.05 0.01 -16.34
C TRP A 22 -16.49 -1.08 -15.43
N LEU A 23 -16.88 -2.34 -15.64
CA LEU A 23 -16.34 -3.48 -14.91
C LEU A 23 -14.81 -3.56 -15.08
N ILE A 24 -14.31 -3.45 -16.32
CA ILE A 24 -12.87 -3.46 -16.59
C ILE A 24 -12.18 -2.30 -15.88
N LEU A 25 -12.72 -1.08 -15.92
CA LEU A 25 -12.13 0.09 -15.25
C LEU A 25 -12.18 -0.04 -13.73
N HIS A 26 -13.31 -0.43 -13.16
CA HIS A 26 -13.51 -0.64 -11.74
C HIS A 26 -12.58 -1.72 -11.20
N TYR A 27 -12.52 -2.85 -11.90
CA TYR A 27 -11.63 -3.94 -11.54
C TYR A 27 -10.18 -3.58 -11.77
N TRP A 28 -9.81 -2.77 -12.78
CA TRP A 28 -8.43 -2.33 -12.98
C TRP A 28 -7.97 -1.32 -11.91
N SER A 29 -8.85 -0.39 -11.50
CA SER A 29 -8.59 0.52 -10.38
C SER A 29 -8.42 -0.27 -9.08
N LYS A 30 -9.32 -1.22 -8.83
CA LYS A 30 -9.17 -2.14 -7.68
C LYS A 30 -8.00 -3.09 -7.84
N ASN A 31 -7.56 -3.45 -9.05
CA ASN A 31 -6.35 -4.25 -9.25
C ASN A 31 -5.07 -3.44 -9.00
N LYS A 32 -5.12 -2.10 -9.02
CA LYS A 32 -4.01 -1.28 -8.54
C LYS A 32 -3.95 -1.27 -7.00
N GLU A 33 -5.09 -1.38 -6.31
CA GLU A 33 -5.17 -1.56 -4.85
C GLU A 33 -5.02 -3.02 -4.38
N ASN A 34 -5.49 -4.00 -5.15
CA ASN A 34 -5.54 -5.45 -4.86
C ASN A 34 -4.42 -6.24 -5.55
N LYS A 35 -3.58 -5.61 -6.39
CA LYS A 35 -2.22 -6.13 -6.60
C LYS A 35 -1.51 -5.87 -5.29
N GLY A 36 -1.75 -6.75 -4.32
CA GLY A 36 -1.08 -6.71 -3.03
C GLY A 36 0.40 -6.60 -3.28
N LEU A 37 1.00 -5.54 -2.72
CA LEU A 37 2.43 -5.27 -2.74
C LEU A 37 3.07 -5.63 -4.09
N SER A 38 2.83 -4.75 -5.09
CA SER A 38 3.59 -4.75 -6.36
C SER A 38 5.06 -5.01 -6.02
N GLU A 39 5.82 -5.80 -6.79
CA GLU A 39 7.19 -6.22 -6.42
C GLU A 39 8.07 -5.09 -5.82
N ASP A 40 7.84 -3.85 -6.28
CA ASP A 40 8.37 -2.61 -5.71
C ASP A 40 8.14 -2.44 -4.19
N ASP A 41 6.94 -2.69 -3.68
CA ASP A 41 6.60 -2.57 -2.27
C ASP A 41 7.32 -3.61 -1.40
N GLN A 42 7.57 -4.81 -1.94
CA GLN A 42 8.35 -5.83 -1.23
C GLN A 42 9.82 -5.38 -1.10
N ILE A 43 10.38 -4.78 -2.14
CA ILE A 43 11.72 -4.19 -2.13
C ILE A 43 11.78 -3.05 -1.11
N VAL A 44 10.77 -2.18 -1.06
CA VAL A 44 10.71 -1.08 -0.09
C VAL A 44 10.62 -1.60 1.35
N ILE A 45 9.82 -2.63 1.61
CA ILE A 45 9.71 -3.23 2.95
C ILE A 45 11.06 -3.86 3.37
N GLU A 46 11.74 -4.54 2.44
CA GLU A 46 13.06 -5.13 2.72
C GLU A 46 14.11 -4.04 3.00
N GLU A 47 14.13 -2.96 2.22
CA GLU A 47 15.01 -1.81 2.45
C GLU A 47 14.75 -1.14 3.82
N VAL A 48 13.47 -0.97 4.18
CA VAL A 48 13.07 -0.42 5.48
C VAL A 48 13.51 -1.34 6.62
N ALA A 49 13.34 -2.66 6.46
CA ALA A 49 13.77 -3.64 7.46
C ALA A 49 15.29 -3.61 7.68
N GLN A 50 16.08 -3.59 6.59
CA GLN A 50 17.54 -3.47 6.65
C GLN A 50 17.98 -2.16 7.31
N THR A 51 17.25 -1.07 7.05
CA THR A 51 17.52 0.24 7.68
C THR A 51 17.28 0.19 9.19
N ILE A 52 16.19 -0.44 9.64
CA ILE A 52 15.88 -0.61 11.07
C ILE A 52 16.99 -1.41 11.77
N GLU A 53 17.45 -2.50 11.16
CA GLU A 53 18.53 -3.32 11.71
C GLU A 53 19.83 -2.52 11.89
N LYS A 54 20.20 -1.71 10.88
CA LYS A 54 21.36 -0.82 10.93
C LYS A 54 21.22 0.27 11.99
N LEU A 55 20.03 0.85 12.14
CA LEU A 55 19.78 1.87 13.17
C LEU A 55 19.83 1.28 14.59
N SER A 56 19.29 0.08 14.79
CA SER A 56 19.36 -0.65 16.07
C SER A 56 20.81 -0.91 16.48
N GLY A 57 21.65 -1.40 15.56
CA GLY A 57 23.08 -1.61 15.83
C GLY A 57 23.81 -0.32 16.24
N ARG A 58 23.43 0.81 15.65
CA ARG A 58 23.99 2.13 16.02
C ARG A 58 23.49 2.61 17.38
N ILE A 59 22.23 2.37 17.73
CA ILE A 59 21.68 2.71 19.05
C ILE A 59 22.46 1.97 20.13
N ASN A 60 22.71 0.67 19.98
CA ASN A 60 23.50 -0.10 20.95
C ASN A 60 24.91 0.47 21.14
N ASN A 61 25.56 0.89 20.06
CA ASN A 61 26.89 1.50 20.15
C ASN A 61 26.84 2.89 20.80
N LEU A 62 25.80 3.68 20.50
CA LEU A 62 25.57 4.97 21.14
C LEU A 62 25.23 4.82 22.62
N GLU A 63 24.45 3.80 23.02
CA GLU A 63 24.18 3.46 24.41
C GLU A 63 25.47 3.07 25.14
N ALA A 64 26.33 2.26 24.53
CA ALA A 64 27.62 1.89 25.11
C ALA A 64 28.54 3.11 25.31
N ILE A 65 28.61 4.03 24.33
CA ILE A 65 29.38 5.27 24.45
C ILE A 65 28.77 6.22 25.48
N LEU A 66 27.44 6.31 25.53
CA LEU A 66 26.74 7.17 26.48
C LEU A 66 26.90 6.66 27.91
N ASP A 67 26.92 5.34 28.12
CA ASP A 67 27.15 4.73 29.44
C ASP A 67 28.61 4.86 29.89
N ASP A 68 29.55 4.83 28.94
CA ASP A 68 30.99 5.09 29.19
C ASP A 68 31.24 6.57 29.56
N GLN A 69 30.59 7.52 28.87
CA GLN A 69 30.77 8.95 29.11
C GLN A 69 29.88 9.54 30.20
N HIS A 70 28.73 8.95 30.52
CA HIS A 70 27.79 9.41 31.55
C HIS A 70 27.32 8.25 32.42
N LYS A 71 28.21 7.75 33.30
CA LYS A 71 27.82 6.87 34.42
C LYS A 71 26.80 7.57 35.34
N GLY A 72 25.49 7.38 35.12
CA GLY A 72 24.46 7.79 36.08
C GLY A 72 23.18 8.44 35.51
N TRP A 73 23.02 8.62 34.20
CA TRP A 73 21.85 9.35 33.66
C TRP A 73 20.51 8.60 33.82
N ARG A 74 20.53 7.26 33.92
CA ARG A 74 19.36 6.42 34.25
C ARG A 74 18.84 6.61 35.68
N ASN A 75 19.57 7.30 36.55
CA ASN A 75 19.20 7.48 37.96
C ASN A 75 18.37 8.76 38.24
N HIS A 76 17.94 9.49 37.19
CA HIS A 76 17.25 10.77 37.35
C HIS A 76 15.77 10.83 36.95
N ASN A 77 15.12 9.69 36.67
CA ASN A 77 13.65 9.64 36.56
C ASN A 77 13.08 8.65 37.59
N HIS A 78 12.77 9.21 38.76
CA HIS A 78 11.68 8.76 39.61
C HIS A 78 10.47 9.64 39.30
#